data_AF-A0A1D6KTA3-F1
#
_entry.id   AF-A0A1D6KTA3-F1
#
_cell.length_a   1.000
_cell.length_b   1.000
_cell.length_c   1.000
_cell.angle_alpha   90.00
_cell.angle_beta   90.00
_cell.angle_gamma   90.00
#
_symmetry.space_group_name_H-M   'P 1'
#
loop_
_entity.id
_entity.type
_entity.pdbx_description
1 polymer ?
#
loop_
_entity_poly.entity_id
_entity_poly.type
_entity_poly.pdbx_seq_one_letter_code
_entity_poly.pdbx_strand_id
1 'polypeptide(L)'
;MSLICCFDSCSQTLTCQKLLATVVRRKHTCTYLVQLDSWRDLTRAFASGRSLLSLSGRLQRSLAETLASAASCIKDPEASAQYLRDLMGPVAGCLVENASRSDLKSVAQQADVIYMVCCLLERLRGAARATQPRTQKVLFEMAHTVMNPLLTLLEVYKNHSTVVYMILKFVVDFVDGQAVFLDAKETSALVSFCLQLLQIYSSHNIGKVMLSLSSSLRNESQAEKYKDLRALLRLLTNICSKDLVGFLSDCGGEGSPDIAEVIYIGLDIVTPLISLDLLKYPKLSRDYFVLISHLLELYPEKVAHLNSDAFTRIIGSLDFGLRNQDSDVVERCLAAVNALASYNFKERLGGRGRLNSQLMESEGSNGKLQESISSHFLRLLLQILLFEDFRSELAGYAADALLPLLFCEQELYQRLVHELLDKQQNPTVKSRLATAFHNLTSSNNLSSSLDRPNRQRFRKNLLSFMADVSGFMQIK
;
A
#
# COMPACT_ATOMS: atom_id res chain seq x y z
N MET A 1 14.47 -29.34 -23.26
CA MET A 1 13.48 -28.36 -23.76
C MET A 1 12.08 -28.96 -23.95
N SER A 2 11.92 -30.10 -24.63
CA SER A 2 10.62 -30.74 -24.88
C SER A 2 9.87 -31.15 -23.61
N LEU A 3 10.58 -31.56 -22.56
CA LEU A 3 9.96 -32.13 -21.36
C LEU A 3 9.04 -31.17 -20.57
N ILE A 4 9.39 -29.88 -20.38
CA ILE A 4 8.56 -28.96 -19.58
C ILE A 4 7.23 -28.66 -20.29
N CYS A 5 7.25 -28.38 -21.59
CA CYS A 5 6.03 -28.16 -22.36
C CYS A 5 5.20 -29.43 -22.56
N CYS A 6 5.82 -30.61 -22.53
CA CYS A 6 5.14 -31.91 -22.62
C CYS A 6 4.63 -32.46 -21.27
N PHE A 7 4.96 -31.81 -20.15
CA PHE A 7 4.44 -32.20 -18.84
C PHE A 7 2.99 -31.74 -18.64
N ASP A 8 2.21 -32.55 -17.92
CA ASP A 8 0.89 -32.14 -17.42
C ASP A 8 1.01 -30.89 -16.53
N SER A 9 -0.06 -30.09 -16.47
CA SER A 9 -0.06 -28.79 -15.78
C SER A 9 0.39 -28.86 -14.31
N CYS A 10 0.17 -29.99 -13.63
CA CYS A 10 0.65 -30.24 -12.27
C CYS A 10 2.18 -30.35 -12.20
N SER A 11 2.78 -31.12 -13.11
CA SER A 11 4.23 -31.34 -13.21
C SER A 11 4.97 -30.08 -13.68
N GLN A 12 4.36 -29.28 -14.55
CA GLN A 12 4.87 -27.95 -14.91
C GLN A 12 4.93 -27.02 -13.69
N THR A 13 3.87 -27.01 -12.88
CA THR A 13 3.78 -26.18 -11.68
C THR A 13 4.82 -26.58 -10.64
N LEU A 14 4.94 -27.88 -10.37
CA LEU A 14 5.92 -28.42 -9.44
C LEU A 14 7.36 -28.06 -9.86
N THR A 15 7.67 -28.21 -11.14
CA THR A 15 9.01 -27.97 -11.68
C THR A 15 9.37 -26.48 -11.64
N CYS A 16 8.51 -25.62 -12.18
CA CYS A 16 8.78 -24.19 -12.35
C CYS A 16 8.64 -23.37 -11.04
N GLN A 17 7.73 -23.76 -10.13
CA GLN A 17 7.47 -22.98 -8.91
C GLN A 17 8.18 -23.53 -7.68
N LYS A 18 8.42 -24.84 -7.59
CA LYS A 18 8.98 -25.46 -6.39
C LYS A 18 10.38 -25.97 -6.62
N LEU A 19 10.60 -26.83 -7.62
CA LEU A 19 11.88 -27.51 -7.78
C LEU A 19 12.99 -26.55 -8.21
N LEU A 20 12.84 -25.85 -9.34
CA LEU A 20 13.86 -24.94 -9.84
C LEU A 20 14.13 -23.78 -8.87
N ALA A 21 13.08 -23.21 -8.30
CA ALA A 21 13.19 -22.14 -7.30
C ALA A 21 13.97 -22.61 -6.05
N THR A 22 13.74 -23.83 -5.57
CA THR A 22 14.45 -24.37 -4.39
C THR A 22 15.92 -24.63 -4.69
N VAL A 23 16.24 -25.09 -5.89
CA VAL A 23 17.63 -25.34 -6.33
C VAL A 23 18.41 -24.02 -6.46
N VAL A 24 17.81 -22.99 -7.05
CA VAL A 24 18.45 -21.67 -7.22
C VAL A 24 18.64 -20.95 -5.88
N ARG A 25 17.73 -21.12 -4.92
CA ARG A 25 17.86 -20.52 -3.57
C ARG A 25 19.10 -21.01 -2.81
N ARG A 26 19.62 -22.20 -3.13
CA ARG A 26 20.85 -22.73 -2.52
C ARG A 26 22.06 -22.29 -3.33
N LYS A 27 22.78 -21.26 -2.84
CA LYS A 27 23.95 -20.67 -3.52
C LYS A 27 24.97 -21.70 -4.02
N HIS A 28 25.31 -22.70 -3.21
CA HIS A 28 26.26 -23.76 -3.58
C HIS A 28 25.78 -24.63 -4.73
N THR A 29 24.48 -24.93 -4.82
CA THR A 29 23.94 -25.75 -5.92
C THR A 29 23.77 -24.91 -7.18
N CYS A 30 23.33 -23.67 -7.00
CA CYS A 30 23.12 -22.71 -8.06
C CYS A 30 24.41 -22.36 -8.83
N THR A 31 25.57 -22.28 -8.15
CA THR A 31 26.87 -22.05 -8.82
C THR A 31 27.21 -23.13 -9.84
N TYR A 32 26.89 -24.40 -9.55
CA TYR A 32 27.09 -25.50 -10.49
C TYR A 32 26.00 -25.54 -11.56
N LEU A 33 24.75 -25.23 -11.18
CA LEU A 33 23.61 -25.22 -12.08
C LEU A 33 23.82 -24.28 -13.28
N VAL A 34 24.31 -23.07 -13.03
CA VAL A 34 24.53 -22.05 -14.09
C VAL A 34 25.62 -22.47 -15.09
N GLN A 35 26.49 -23.42 -14.71
CA GLN A 35 27.52 -23.96 -15.59
C GLN A 35 27.01 -25.08 -16.50
N LEU A 36 25.84 -25.66 -16.23
CA LEU A 36 25.29 -26.75 -17.04
C LEU A 36 24.79 -26.25 -18.39
N ASP A 37 25.09 -26.97 -19.46
CA ASP A 37 24.59 -26.66 -20.81
C ASP A 37 23.07 -26.67 -20.87
N SER A 38 22.42 -27.60 -20.15
CA SER A 38 20.95 -27.66 -20.05
C SER A 38 20.34 -26.40 -19.44
N TRP A 39 21.06 -25.72 -18.53
CA TRP A 39 20.62 -24.46 -17.94
C TRP A 39 20.77 -23.31 -18.94
N ARG A 40 21.91 -23.25 -19.64
CA ARG A 40 22.17 -22.24 -20.68
C ARG A 40 21.20 -22.36 -21.86
N ASP A 41 20.82 -23.58 -22.22
CA ASP A 41 19.82 -23.82 -23.25
C ASP A 41 18.44 -23.37 -22.77
N LEU A 42 18.08 -23.66 -21.51
CA LEU A 42 16.83 -23.19 -20.92
C LEU A 42 16.75 -21.66 -20.90
N THR A 43 17.82 -20.96 -20.48
CA THR A 43 17.85 -19.49 -20.46
C THR A 43 17.76 -18.90 -21.87
N ARG A 44 18.47 -19.49 -22.84
CA ARG A 44 18.42 -19.05 -24.24
C ARG A 44 17.03 -19.26 -24.85
N ALA A 45 16.38 -20.39 -24.62
CA ALA A 45 14.99 -20.60 -25.04
C ALA A 45 14.01 -19.69 -24.31
N PHE A 46 14.26 -19.39 -23.04
CA PHE A 46 13.41 -18.45 -22.32
C PHE A 46 13.51 -17.05 -22.91
N ALA A 47 14.73 -16.58 -23.20
CA ALA A 47 14.95 -15.25 -23.75
C ALA A 47 14.41 -15.11 -25.20
N SER A 48 14.69 -16.08 -26.07
CA SER A 48 14.44 -15.98 -27.52
C SER A 48 13.23 -16.79 -28.02
N GLY A 49 12.76 -17.77 -27.25
CA GLY A 49 11.80 -18.77 -27.70
C GLY A 49 10.35 -18.35 -27.51
N ARG A 50 9.59 -18.31 -28.61
CA ARG A 50 8.11 -18.22 -28.59
C ARG A 50 7.46 -19.49 -28.04
N SER A 51 8.15 -20.62 -28.04
CA SER A 51 7.63 -21.91 -27.56
C SER A 51 7.24 -21.89 -26.08
N LEU A 52 8.00 -21.17 -25.25
CA LEU A 52 7.72 -21.03 -23.81
C LEU A 52 6.67 -19.96 -23.50
N LEU A 53 6.15 -19.24 -24.51
CA LEU A 53 4.99 -18.38 -24.33
C LEU A 53 3.72 -19.19 -24.11
N SER A 54 3.67 -20.46 -24.50
CA SER A 54 2.54 -21.36 -24.25
C SER A 54 2.30 -21.67 -22.76
N LEU A 55 3.30 -21.43 -21.90
CA LEU A 55 3.18 -21.60 -20.47
C LEU A 55 2.23 -20.55 -19.87
N SER A 56 1.48 -20.92 -18.83
CA SER A 56 0.62 -19.95 -18.13
C SER A 56 1.44 -18.77 -17.58
N GLY A 57 0.84 -17.57 -17.54
CA GLY A 57 1.53 -16.35 -17.07
C GLY A 57 2.16 -16.50 -15.68
N ARG A 58 1.52 -17.26 -14.77
CA ARG A 58 2.09 -17.57 -13.44
C ARG A 58 3.40 -18.36 -13.52
N LEU A 59 3.51 -19.30 -14.46
CA LEU A 59 4.71 -20.10 -14.65
C LEU A 59 5.81 -19.28 -15.34
N GLN A 60 5.44 -18.43 -16.30
CA GLN A 60 6.39 -17.51 -16.93
C GLN A 60 7.02 -16.57 -15.92
N ARG A 61 6.21 -15.98 -15.02
CA ARG A 61 6.71 -15.15 -13.92
C ARG A 61 7.66 -15.92 -13.01
N SER A 62 7.24 -17.10 -12.55
CA SER A 62 8.06 -17.93 -11.65
C SER A 62 9.38 -18.35 -12.28
N LEU A 63 9.38 -18.68 -13.57
CA LEU A 63 10.58 -19.01 -14.32
C LEU A 63 11.48 -17.79 -14.48
N ALA A 64 10.96 -16.64 -14.89
CA ALA A 64 11.75 -15.40 -14.96
C ALA A 64 12.40 -15.06 -13.62
N GLU A 65 11.62 -15.13 -12.53
CA GLU A 65 12.12 -14.86 -11.17
C GLU A 65 13.25 -15.83 -10.79
N THR A 66 13.08 -17.12 -11.09
CA THR A 66 14.08 -18.15 -10.81
C THR A 66 15.35 -17.99 -11.65
N LEU A 67 15.19 -17.77 -12.96
CA LEU A 67 16.31 -17.61 -13.89
C LEU A 67 17.10 -16.33 -13.60
N ALA A 68 16.41 -15.23 -13.30
CA ALA A 68 17.05 -13.96 -12.92
C ALA A 68 17.74 -14.06 -11.55
N SER A 69 17.13 -14.75 -10.58
CA SER A 69 17.74 -14.97 -9.26
C SER A 69 19.06 -15.75 -9.35
N ALA A 70 19.22 -16.62 -10.34
CA ALA A 70 20.44 -17.40 -10.54
C ALA A 70 21.66 -16.54 -10.92
N ALA A 71 21.46 -15.32 -11.43
CA ALA A 71 22.54 -14.39 -11.72
C ALA A 71 23.40 -14.10 -10.47
N SER A 72 22.77 -14.05 -9.29
CA SER A 72 23.45 -13.85 -8.01
C SER A 72 24.47 -14.91 -7.63
N CYS A 73 24.37 -16.09 -8.25
CA CYS A 73 25.28 -17.22 -8.04
C CYS A 73 26.54 -17.12 -8.90
N ILE A 74 26.55 -16.23 -9.90
CA ILE A 74 27.73 -15.94 -10.73
C ILE A 74 28.67 -15.05 -9.93
N LYS A 75 29.92 -15.50 -9.74
CA LYS A 75 30.89 -14.79 -8.88
C LYS A 75 31.34 -13.46 -9.49
N ASP A 76 31.54 -13.45 -10.80
CA ASP A 76 31.98 -12.27 -11.54
C ASP A 76 30.80 -11.32 -11.80
N PRO A 77 30.87 -10.05 -11.33
CA PRO A 77 29.78 -9.09 -11.50
C PRO A 77 29.48 -8.77 -12.97
N GLU A 78 30.50 -8.74 -13.83
CA GLU A 78 30.31 -8.44 -15.25
C GLU A 78 29.63 -9.59 -15.98
N ALA A 79 30.05 -10.84 -15.75
CA ALA A 79 29.36 -12.02 -16.26
C ALA A 79 27.94 -12.16 -15.70
N SER A 80 27.70 -11.79 -14.43
CA SER A 80 26.35 -11.75 -13.85
C SER A 80 25.47 -10.73 -14.56
N ALA A 81 26.01 -9.54 -14.83
CA ALA A 81 25.32 -8.49 -15.56
C ALA A 81 25.00 -8.93 -16.99
N GLN A 82 25.98 -9.53 -17.68
CA GLN A 82 25.81 -10.01 -19.04
C GLN A 82 24.76 -11.13 -19.12
N TYR A 83 24.78 -12.08 -18.19
CA TYR A 83 23.78 -13.14 -18.11
C TYR A 83 22.35 -12.59 -18.02
N LEU A 84 22.13 -11.52 -17.23
CA LEU A 84 20.82 -10.87 -17.15
C LEU A 84 20.45 -10.09 -18.41
N ARG A 85 21.42 -9.42 -19.05
CA ARG A 85 21.20 -8.77 -20.34
C ARG A 85 20.81 -9.79 -21.42
N ASP A 86 21.46 -10.94 -21.45
CA ASP A 86 21.14 -12.01 -22.40
C ASP A 86 19.76 -12.62 -22.13
N LEU A 87 19.38 -12.73 -20.84
CA LEU A 87 18.08 -13.29 -20.44
C LEU A 87 16.92 -12.33 -20.71
N MET A 88 17.04 -11.07 -20.28
CA MET A 88 15.94 -10.11 -20.25
C MET A 88 16.00 -9.06 -21.36
N GLY A 89 17.17 -8.82 -21.97
CA GLY A 89 17.33 -7.90 -23.08
C GLY A 89 16.40 -8.22 -24.25
N PRO A 90 16.31 -9.47 -24.74
CA PRO A 90 15.38 -9.84 -25.80
C PRO A 90 13.90 -9.66 -25.40
N VAL A 91 13.56 -9.88 -24.13
CA VAL A 91 12.19 -9.70 -23.61
C VAL A 91 11.81 -8.21 -23.61
N ALA A 92 12.70 -7.36 -23.09
CA ALA A 92 12.51 -5.91 -23.09
C ALA A 92 12.49 -5.35 -24.52
N GLY A 93 13.45 -5.74 -25.35
CA GLY A 93 13.55 -5.33 -26.76
C GLY A 93 12.29 -5.69 -27.54
N CYS A 94 11.77 -6.91 -27.38
CA CYS A 94 10.51 -7.31 -28.02
C CYS A 94 9.33 -6.42 -27.58
N LEU A 95 9.25 -6.06 -26.29
CA LEU A 95 8.19 -5.15 -25.81
C LEU A 95 8.33 -3.74 -26.44
N VAL A 96 9.56 -3.21 -26.51
CA VAL A 96 9.86 -1.90 -27.11
C VAL A 96 9.53 -1.90 -28.60
N GLU A 97 9.98 -2.92 -29.34
CA GLU A 97 9.68 -3.08 -30.77
C GLU A 97 8.17 -3.09 -31.00
N ASN A 98 7.42 -3.88 -30.21
CA ASN A 98 5.96 -3.91 -30.32
C ASN A 98 5.33 -2.54 -30.05
N ALA A 99 5.79 -1.81 -29.02
CA ALA A 99 5.26 -0.48 -28.70
C ALA A 99 5.62 0.59 -29.75
N SER A 100 6.72 0.42 -30.49
CA SER A 100 7.20 1.35 -31.52
C SER A 100 6.56 1.17 -32.90
N ARG A 101 5.69 0.16 -33.07
CA ARG A 101 5.09 -0.14 -34.37
C ARG A 101 4.18 0.99 -34.86
N SER A 102 4.32 1.38 -36.12
CA SER A 102 3.44 2.37 -36.76
C SER A 102 1.99 1.91 -36.88
N ASP A 103 1.77 0.59 -37.01
CA ASP A 103 0.47 -0.08 -37.06
C ASP A 103 -0.02 -0.56 -35.69
N LEU A 104 0.57 -0.10 -34.58
CA LEU A 104 0.27 -0.60 -33.23
C LEU A 104 -1.22 -0.59 -32.91
N LYS A 105 -1.97 0.46 -33.26
CA LYS A 105 -3.40 0.57 -32.92
C LYS A 105 -4.26 -0.54 -33.55
N SER A 106 -3.90 -1.04 -34.73
CA SER A 106 -4.63 -2.13 -35.40
C SER A 106 -4.14 -3.50 -34.95
N VAL A 107 -2.81 -3.67 -34.85
CA VAL A 107 -2.19 -4.96 -34.49
C VAL A 107 -2.34 -5.30 -33.01
N ALA A 108 -2.33 -4.29 -32.13
CA ALA A 108 -2.50 -4.48 -30.68
C ALA A 108 -3.81 -5.19 -30.31
N GLN A 109 -4.86 -5.08 -31.12
CA GLN A 109 -6.16 -5.67 -30.80
C GLN A 109 -6.21 -7.18 -31.10
N GLN A 110 -5.19 -7.73 -31.78
CA GLN A 110 -5.14 -9.16 -32.10
C GLN A 110 -4.86 -9.98 -30.84
N ALA A 111 -5.59 -11.10 -30.67
CA ALA A 111 -5.57 -11.89 -29.44
C ALA A 111 -4.19 -12.52 -29.14
N ASP A 112 -3.46 -12.90 -30.16
CA ASP A 112 -2.08 -13.39 -30.10
C ASP A 112 -1.09 -12.31 -29.65
N VAL A 113 -1.26 -11.07 -30.11
CA VAL A 113 -0.45 -9.92 -29.69
C VAL A 113 -0.75 -9.55 -28.24
N ILE A 114 -2.03 -9.51 -27.84
CA ILE A 114 -2.44 -9.29 -26.44
C ILE A 114 -1.82 -10.35 -25.53
N TYR A 115 -1.95 -11.62 -25.91
CA TYR A 115 -1.40 -12.73 -25.15
C TYR A 115 0.12 -12.63 -25.02
N MET A 116 0.82 -12.33 -26.12
CA MET A 116 2.27 -12.12 -26.13
C MET A 116 2.67 -10.97 -25.20
N VAL A 117 2.00 -9.82 -25.26
CA VAL A 117 2.28 -8.68 -24.37
C VAL A 117 2.09 -9.07 -22.91
N CYS A 118 1.00 -9.76 -22.56
CA CYS A 118 0.78 -10.26 -21.20
C CYS A 118 1.89 -11.21 -20.73
N CYS A 119 2.37 -12.09 -21.62
CA CYS A 119 3.47 -13.00 -21.35
C CYS A 119 4.78 -12.23 -21.08
N LEU A 120 5.13 -11.26 -21.93
CA LEU A 120 6.30 -10.41 -21.75
C LEU A 120 6.24 -9.64 -20.42
N LEU A 121 5.09 -9.09 -20.06
CA LEU A 121 4.87 -8.39 -18.79
C LEU A 121 5.05 -9.33 -17.57
N GLU A 122 4.54 -10.56 -17.60
CA GLU A 122 4.76 -11.52 -16.51
C GLU A 122 6.23 -11.93 -16.37
N ARG A 123 6.97 -12.02 -17.49
CA ARG A 123 8.43 -12.28 -17.45
C ARG A 123 9.19 -11.10 -16.84
N LEU A 124 8.91 -9.87 -17.28
CA LEU A 124 9.49 -8.65 -16.70
C LEU A 124 9.18 -8.54 -15.21
N ARG A 125 7.95 -8.88 -14.82
CA ARG A 125 7.51 -8.91 -13.42
C ARG A 125 8.26 -9.94 -12.58
N GLY A 126 8.55 -11.13 -13.14
CA GLY A 126 9.40 -12.12 -12.47
C GLY A 126 10.81 -11.60 -12.25
N ALA A 127 11.40 -10.98 -13.27
CA ALA A 127 12.73 -10.36 -13.16
C ALA A 127 12.78 -9.23 -12.13
N ALA A 128 11.76 -8.38 -12.08
CA ALA A 128 11.63 -7.31 -11.09
C ALA A 128 11.65 -7.85 -9.64
N ARG A 129 10.92 -8.93 -9.36
CA ARG A 129 10.90 -9.60 -8.05
C ARG A 129 12.23 -10.24 -7.67
N ALA A 130 13.04 -10.61 -8.66
CA ALA A 130 14.35 -11.19 -8.46
C ALA A 130 15.47 -10.15 -8.30
N THR A 131 15.12 -8.87 -8.13
CA THR A 131 16.09 -7.81 -7.90
C THR A 131 16.91 -8.09 -6.64
N GLN A 132 18.23 -7.98 -6.77
CA GLN A 132 19.19 -8.11 -5.69
C GLN A 132 20.24 -7.01 -5.82
N PRO A 133 21.00 -6.66 -4.75
CA PRO A 133 21.93 -5.54 -4.79
C PRO A 133 22.94 -5.58 -5.96
N ARG A 134 23.40 -6.79 -6.33
CA ARG A 134 24.37 -6.96 -7.43
C ARG A 134 23.77 -6.83 -8.83
N THR A 135 22.49 -7.17 -8.97
CA THR A 135 21.80 -7.26 -10.26
C THR A 135 20.90 -6.06 -10.52
N GLN A 136 20.71 -5.22 -9.50
CA GLN A 136 19.78 -4.11 -9.51
C GLN A 136 20.04 -3.15 -10.66
N LYS A 137 21.27 -2.64 -10.82
CA LYS A 137 21.61 -1.66 -11.87
C LYS A 137 21.23 -2.13 -13.28
N VAL A 138 21.52 -3.39 -13.59
CA VAL A 138 21.20 -3.99 -14.90
C VAL A 138 19.69 -4.11 -15.12
N LEU A 139 18.96 -4.50 -14.06
CA LEU A 139 17.50 -4.59 -14.11
C LEU A 139 16.85 -3.21 -14.21
N PHE A 140 17.42 -2.19 -13.56
CA PHE A 140 16.98 -0.81 -13.66
C PHE A 140 17.19 -0.24 -15.07
N GLU A 141 18.41 -0.38 -15.62
CA GLU A 141 18.72 0.04 -17.00
C GLU A 141 17.76 -0.61 -18.01
N MET A 142 17.52 -1.93 -17.88
CA MET A 142 16.56 -2.64 -18.72
C MET A 142 15.13 -2.14 -18.54
N ALA A 143 14.68 -1.94 -17.31
CA ALA A 143 13.35 -1.40 -17.04
C ALA A 143 13.19 0.04 -17.57
N HIS A 144 14.23 0.86 -17.48
CA HIS A 144 14.25 2.22 -17.99
C HIS A 144 13.97 2.26 -19.50
N THR A 145 14.51 1.31 -20.27
CA THR A 145 14.21 1.20 -21.71
C THR A 145 12.74 0.90 -22.03
N VAL A 146 12.02 0.24 -21.11
CA VAL A 146 10.60 -0.12 -21.31
C VAL A 146 9.63 0.87 -20.67
N MET A 147 10.07 1.83 -19.86
CA MET A 147 9.20 2.82 -19.21
C MET A 147 8.31 3.56 -20.21
N ASN A 148 8.90 4.25 -21.19
CA ASN A 148 8.12 4.97 -22.22
C ASN A 148 7.22 4.03 -23.06
N PRO A 149 7.72 2.88 -23.56
CA PRO A 149 6.88 1.85 -24.18
C PRO A 149 5.65 1.44 -23.36
N LEU A 150 5.79 1.30 -22.03
CA LEU A 150 4.67 0.94 -21.15
C LEU A 150 3.60 2.03 -21.10
N LEU A 151 3.98 3.31 -21.13
CA LEU A 151 3.02 4.42 -21.21
C LEU A 151 2.23 4.37 -22.52
N THR A 152 2.91 4.16 -23.66
CA THR A 152 2.27 4.00 -24.97
C THR A 152 1.31 2.80 -24.99
N LEU A 153 1.73 1.67 -24.43
CA LEU A 153 0.88 0.47 -24.34
C LEU A 153 -0.34 0.73 -23.44
N LEU A 154 -0.18 1.46 -22.34
CA LEU A 154 -1.30 1.81 -21.46
C LEU A 154 -2.37 2.64 -22.19
N GLU A 155 -1.97 3.58 -23.05
CA GLU A 155 -2.88 4.37 -23.87
C GLU A 155 -3.61 3.53 -24.93
N VAL A 156 -2.88 2.64 -25.63
CA VAL A 156 -3.44 1.79 -26.68
C VAL A 156 -4.39 0.73 -26.12
N TYR A 157 -4.02 0.13 -24.99
CA TYR A 157 -4.79 -0.92 -24.32
C TYR A 157 -5.80 -0.40 -23.29
N LYS A 158 -6.16 0.89 -23.32
CA LYS A 158 -7.13 1.51 -22.39
C LYS A 158 -8.51 0.83 -22.29
N ASN A 159 -8.86 -0.04 -23.23
CA ASN A 159 -10.11 -0.80 -23.22
C ASN A 159 -9.93 -2.28 -22.81
N HIS A 160 -8.69 -2.73 -22.60
CA HIS A 160 -8.33 -4.11 -22.25
C HIS A 160 -7.84 -4.18 -20.81
N SER A 161 -8.76 -4.39 -19.86
CA SER A 161 -8.48 -4.42 -18.42
C SER A 161 -7.36 -5.36 -18.01
N THR A 162 -7.21 -6.51 -18.69
CA THR A 162 -6.15 -7.49 -18.39
C THR A 162 -4.76 -6.89 -18.64
N VAL A 163 -4.57 -6.19 -19.76
CA VAL A 163 -3.25 -5.61 -20.11
C VAL A 163 -2.95 -4.44 -19.18
N VAL A 164 -3.93 -3.56 -18.94
CA VAL A 164 -3.81 -2.44 -17.99
C VAL A 164 -3.40 -2.95 -16.60
N TYR A 165 -4.10 -3.98 -16.10
CA TYR A 165 -3.78 -4.62 -14.83
C TYR A 165 -2.35 -5.17 -14.79
N MET A 166 -1.90 -5.83 -15.87
CA MET A 166 -0.55 -6.41 -15.93
C MET A 166 0.55 -5.35 -15.97
N ILE A 167 0.32 -4.23 -16.67
CA ILE A 167 1.22 -3.07 -16.64
C ILE A 167 1.32 -2.54 -15.20
N LEU A 168 0.17 -2.27 -14.55
CA LEU A 168 0.13 -1.81 -13.16
C LEU A 168 0.86 -2.77 -12.22
N LYS A 169 0.66 -4.08 -12.38
CA LYS A 169 1.31 -5.10 -11.54
C LYS A 169 2.80 -5.21 -11.76
N PHE A 170 3.27 -5.08 -13.00
CA PHE A 170 4.69 -5.02 -13.28
C PHE A 170 5.31 -3.82 -12.57
N VAL A 171 4.73 -2.63 -12.72
CA VAL A 171 5.26 -1.39 -12.13
C VAL A 171 5.27 -1.47 -10.60
N VAL A 172 4.21 -1.99 -9.97
CA VAL A 172 4.18 -2.23 -8.51
C VAL A 172 5.36 -3.09 -8.07
N ASP A 173 5.54 -4.25 -8.67
CA ASP A 173 6.60 -5.19 -8.28
C ASP A 173 8.00 -4.65 -8.62
N PHE A 174 8.11 -3.80 -9.65
CA PHE A 174 9.36 -3.14 -10.02
C PHE A 174 9.75 -2.06 -9.01
N VAL A 175 8.82 -1.15 -8.66
CA VAL A 175 9.08 -0.12 -7.63
C VAL A 175 9.43 -0.79 -6.30
N ASP A 176 8.69 -1.83 -5.89
CA ASP A 176 8.95 -2.59 -4.66
C ASP A 176 10.37 -3.18 -4.61
N GLY A 177 10.79 -3.83 -5.71
CA GLY A 177 12.10 -4.49 -5.79
C GLY A 177 13.27 -3.52 -5.89
N GLN A 178 13.03 -2.29 -6.36
CA GLN A 178 14.07 -1.30 -6.64
C GLN A 178 14.23 -0.26 -5.53
N ALA A 179 13.16 0.06 -4.79
CA ALA A 179 13.07 1.23 -3.91
C ALA A 179 14.25 1.42 -2.94
N VAL A 180 14.82 0.32 -2.43
CA VAL A 180 15.89 0.34 -1.42
C VAL A 180 17.27 0.63 -2.03
N PHE A 181 17.43 0.52 -3.34
CA PHE A 181 18.72 0.53 -4.02
C PHE A 181 18.97 1.73 -4.93
N LEU A 182 17.93 2.53 -5.20
CA LEU A 182 18.00 3.60 -6.18
C LEU A 182 18.88 4.75 -5.68
N ASP A 183 19.61 5.34 -6.61
CA ASP A 183 20.21 6.66 -6.37
C ASP A 183 19.19 7.79 -6.59
N ALA A 184 19.61 9.02 -6.32
CA ALA A 184 18.81 10.23 -6.49
C ALA A 184 18.25 10.41 -7.93
N LYS A 185 19.07 10.16 -8.95
CA LYS A 185 18.68 10.36 -10.36
C LYS A 185 17.71 9.26 -10.82
N GLU A 186 18.02 8.03 -10.47
CA GLU A 186 17.18 6.86 -10.76
C GLU A 186 15.81 6.99 -10.07
N THR A 187 15.79 7.45 -8.82
CA THR A 187 14.57 7.74 -8.07
C THR A 187 13.72 8.78 -8.76
N SER A 188 14.30 9.92 -9.17
CA SER A 188 13.59 10.98 -9.89
C SER A 188 12.96 10.48 -11.19
N ALA A 189 13.71 9.71 -11.99
CA ALA A 189 13.21 9.12 -13.23
C ALA A 189 12.05 8.13 -12.98
N LEU A 190 12.17 7.29 -11.96
CA LEU A 190 11.13 6.31 -11.61
C LEU A 190 9.84 6.99 -11.12
N VAL A 191 9.95 8.00 -10.26
CA VAL A 191 8.79 8.73 -9.75
C VAL A 191 8.11 9.53 -10.87
N SER A 192 8.88 10.17 -11.75
CA SER A 192 8.34 10.86 -12.94
C SER A 192 7.56 9.92 -13.85
N PHE A 193 8.11 8.73 -14.14
CA PHE A 193 7.42 7.68 -14.90
C PHE A 193 6.12 7.24 -14.22
N CYS A 194 6.16 7.01 -12.89
CA CYS A 194 4.96 6.61 -12.15
C CYS A 194 3.87 7.69 -12.15
N LEU A 195 4.24 8.97 -12.06
CA LEU A 195 3.32 10.10 -12.16
C LEU A 195 2.62 10.13 -13.52
N GLN A 196 3.38 10.03 -14.62
CA GLN A 196 2.82 9.98 -15.97
C GLN A 196 1.88 8.79 -16.15
N LEU A 197 2.28 7.62 -15.65
CA LEU A 197 1.45 6.42 -15.67
C LEU A 197 0.12 6.62 -14.92
N LEU A 198 0.16 7.22 -13.73
CA LEU A 198 -1.03 7.51 -12.93
C LEU A 198 -1.95 8.52 -13.64
N GLN A 199 -1.40 9.55 -14.27
CA GLN A 199 -2.14 10.53 -15.05
C GLN A 199 -2.84 9.91 -16.28
N ILE A 200 -2.15 9.05 -17.04
CA ILE A 200 -2.75 8.33 -18.18
C ILE A 200 -3.84 7.36 -17.70
N TYR A 201 -3.60 6.65 -16.59
CA TYR A 201 -4.63 5.80 -16.01
C TYR A 201 -5.87 6.61 -15.62
N SER A 202 -5.65 7.75 -14.96
CA SER A 202 -6.69 8.67 -14.50
C SER A 202 -7.61 9.12 -15.63
N SER A 203 -7.03 9.63 -16.72
CA SER A 203 -7.76 10.21 -17.84
C SER A 203 -8.61 9.21 -18.64
N HIS A 204 -8.26 7.93 -18.62
CA HIS A 204 -8.87 6.92 -19.50
C HIS A 204 -9.67 5.83 -18.79
N ASN A 205 -9.41 5.59 -17.50
CA ASN A 205 -9.94 4.42 -16.79
C ASN A 205 -10.82 4.77 -15.59
N ILE A 206 -10.69 5.96 -14.97
CA ILE A 206 -11.49 6.34 -13.79
C ILE A 206 -12.99 6.30 -14.07
N GLY A 207 -13.44 6.95 -15.15
CA GLY A 207 -14.87 6.98 -15.50
C GLY A 207 -15.44 5.58 -15.75
N LYS A 208 -14.65 4.67 -16.35
CA LYS A 208 -15.06 3.28 -16.59
C LYS A 208 -15.15 2.48 -15.29
N VAL A 209 -14.15 2.63 -14.41
CA VAL A 209 -14.13 1.96 -13.11
C VAL A 209 -15.35 2.40 -12.31
N MET A 210 -15.64 3.71 -12.23
CA MET A 210 -16.84 4.22 -11.55
C MET A 210 -18.15 3.67 -12.14
N LEU A 211 -18.30 3.63 -13.47
CA LEU A 211 -19.48 3.07 -14.14
C LEU A 211 -19.64 1.55 -13.94
N SER A 212 -18.53 0.81 -13.89
CA SER A 212 -18.54 -0.63 -13.65
C SER A 212 -18.90 -0.97 -12.19
N LEU A 213 -18.49 -0.11 -11.26
CA LEU A 213 -18.76 -0.23 -9.82
C LEU A 213 -20.23 0.06 -9.47
N SER A 214 -20.85 1.03 -10.16
CA SER A 214 -22.25 1.42 -9.91
C SER A 214 -23.28 0.40 -10.43
N SER A 215 -22.94 -0.35 -11.48
CA SER A 215 -23.89 -1.22 -12.18
C SER A 215 -23.98 -2.67 -11.66
N SER A 216 -23.16 -3.08 -10.69
CA SER A 216 -22.99 -4.54 -10.45
C SER A 216 -22.66 -4.98 -9.01
N LEU A 217 -23.43 -4.48 -8.04
CA LEU A 217 -23.44 -4.90 -6.61
C LEU A 217 -24.20 -6.21 -6.32
N ARG A 218 -24.09 -7.28 -7.14
CA ARG A 218 -24.87 -8.52 -6.90
C ARG A 218 -24.20 -9.90 -6.96
N ASN A 219 -22.92 -10.11 -7.30
CA ASN A 219 -22.36 -11.49 -7.31
C ASN A 219 -20.85 -11.58 -7.04
N GLU A 220 -20.41 -12.56 -6.24
CA GLU A 220 -19.05 -12.81 -5.71
C GLU A 220 -17.90 -13.04 -6.73
N SER A 221 -18.13 -12.99 -8.04
CA SER A 221 -17.04 -12.96 -9.05
C SER A 221 -16.26 -11.61 -9.07
N GLN A 222 -16.47 -10.75 -8.08
CA GLN A 222 -16.00 -9.36 -7.94
C GLN A 222 -14.49 -9.17 -7.80
N ALA A 223 -13.71 -10.23 -7.54
CA ALA A 223 -12.28 -10.11 -7.30
C ALA A 223 -11.52 -9.48 -8.47
N GLU A 224 -12.08 -9.46 -9.69
CA GLU A 224 -11.51 -8.83 -10.89
C GLU A 224 -11.72 -7.32 -10.95
N LYS A 225 -12.81 -6.80 -10.37
CA LYS A 225 -13.26 -5.42 -10.59
C LYS A 225 -12.42 -4.37 -9.86
N TYR A 226 -11.77 -4.76 -8.77
CA TYR A 226 -10.95 -3.86 -7.96
C TYR A 226 -9.45 -4.26 -7.95
N LYS A 227 -9.02 -5.16 -8.86
CA LYS A 227 -7.61 -5.56 -8.95
C LYS A 227 -6.71 -4.39 -9.33
N ASP A 228 -7.18 -3.53 -10.23
CA ASP A 228 -6.48 -2.33 -10.68
C ASP A 228 -6.35 -1.35 -9.52
N LEU A 229 -7.46 -1.10 -8.82
CA LEU A 229 -7.47 -0.24 -7.63
C LEU A 229 -6.48 -0.73 -6.56
N ARG A 230 -6.42 -2.04 -6.31
CA ARG A 230 -5.42 -2.61 -5.40
C ARG A 230 -3.98 -2.46 -5.90
N ALA A 231 -3.76 -2.53 -7.20
CA ALA A 231 -2.44 -2.28 -7.76
C ALA A 231 -2.04 -0.82 -7.58
N LEU A 232 -2.96 0.13 -7.81
CA LEU A 232 -2.74 1.57 -7.59
C LEU A 232 -2.45 1.89 -6.13
N LEU A 233 -3.23 1.35 -5.19
CA LEU A 233 -3.01 1.54 -3.75
C LEU A 233 -1.61 1.11 -3.33
N ARG A 234 -1.17 -0.06 -3.81
CA ARG A 234 0.16 -0.60 -3.54
C ARG A 234 1.25 0.23 -4.21
N LEU A 235 1.03 0.67 -5.45
CA LEU A 235 1.96 1.52 -6.16
C LEU A 235 2.20 2.83 -5.39
N LEU A 236 1.12 3.50 -4.98
CA LEU A 236 1.20 4.72 -4.18
C LEU A 236 1.89 4.50 -2.84
N THR A 237 1.58 3.38 -2.16
CA THR A 237 2.25 3.01 -0.90
C THR A 237 3.76 2.87 -1.10
N ASN A 238 4.17 2.20 -2.18
CA ASN A 238 5.57 1.94 -2.47
C ASN A 238 6.31 3.23 -2.88
N ILE A 239 5.71 4.08 -3.72
CA ILE A 239 6.31 5.36 -4.14
C ILE A 239 6.47 6.31 -2.95
N CYS A 240 5.50 6.33 -2.04
CA CYS A 240 5.55 7.17 -0.84
C CYS A 240 6.40 6.57 0.30
N SER A 241 7.16 5.49 0.04
CA SER A 241 8.02 4.88 1.07
C SER A 241 9.16 5.83 1.47
N LYS A 242 9.61 5.73 2.74
CA LYS A 242 10.66 6.60 3.29
C LYS A 242 11.94 6.58 2.45
N ASP A 243 12.29 5.42 1.91
CA ASP A 243 13.55 5.23 1.18
C ASP A 243 13.58 6.06 -0.10
N LEU A 244 12.51 6.03 -0.91
CA LEU A 244 12.42 6.83 -2.14
C LEU A 244 12.36 8.34 -1.85
N VAL A 245 11.66 8.73 -0.79
CA VAL A 245 11.45 10.16 -0.50
C VAL A 245 12.68 10.83 0.10
N GLY A 246 13.50 10.08 0.86
CA GLY A 246 14.81 10.56 1.30
C GLY A 246 15.67 11.01 0.12
N PHE A 247 15.77 10.18 -0.92
CA PHE A 247 16.55 10.50 -2.12
C PHE A 247 15.96 11.63 -2.97
N LEU A 248 14.63 11.77 -3.04
CA LEU A 248 14.01 12.92 -3.71
C LEU A 248 14.34 14.25 -3.02
N SER A 249 14.42 14.25 -1.69
CA SER A 249 14.76 15.45 -0.92
C SER A 249 16.21 15.89 -1.11
N ASP A 250 17.11 14.93 -1.31
CA ASP A 250 18.54 15.17 -1.59
C ASP A 250 18.80 15.64 -3.04
N CYS A 251 17.85 15.45 -3.96
CA CYS A 251 18.03 15.76 -5.37
C CYS A 251 18.13 17.25 -5.69
N GLY A 252 17.54 18.14 -4.88
CA GLY A 252 17.71 19.61 -4.87
C GLY A 252 17.62 20.41 -6.19
N GLY A 253 17.46 19.75 -7.33
CA GLY A 253 17.57 20.31 -8.66
C GLY A 253 16.22 20.63 -9.27
N GLU A 254 16.17 21.72 -10.03
CA GLU A 254 15.02 22.12 -10.84
C GLU A 254 14.58 20.95 -11.74
N GLY A 255 13.36 20.45 -11.55
CA GLY A 255 12.75 19.38 -12.34
C GLY A 255 12.62 18.00 -11.66
N SER A 256 13.02 17.86 -10.39
CA SER A 256 12.66 16.67 -9.60
C SER A 256 11.18 16.71 -9.16
N PRO A 257 10.44 15.60 -9.25
CA PRO A 257 9.03 15.58 -8.85
C PRO A 257 8.89 15.80 -7.33
N ASP A 258 8.04 16.74 -6.93
CA ASP A 258 7.72 16.96 -5.51
C ASP A 258 6.90 15.76 -5.00
N ILE A 259 7.33 15.17 -3.87
CA ILE A 259 6.57 14.12 -3.21
C ILE A 259 5.14 14.56 -2.88
N ALA A 260 4.93 15.86 -2.61
CA ALA A 260 3.60 16.39 -2.40
C ALA A 260 2.72 16.23 -3.64
N GLU A 261 3.27 16.48 -4.84
CA GLU A 261 2.55 16.32 -6.11
C GLU A 261 2.11 14.86 -6.31
N VAL A 262 3.01 13.90 -6.03
CA VAL A 262 2.70 12.47 -6.09
C VAL A 262 1.56 12.09 -5.14
N ILE A 263 1.62 12.57 -3.90
CA ILE A 263 0.58 12.30 -2.89
C ILE A 263 -0.75 12.90 -3.34
N TYR A 264 -0.77 14.15 -3.82
CA TYR A 264 -1.98 14.82 -4.24
C TYR A 264 -2.62 14.16 -5.46
N ILE A 265 -1.85 13.89 -6.51
CA ILE A 265 -2.34 13.18 -7.70
C ILE A 265 -2.82 11.77 -7.33
N GLY A 266 -2.03 11.05 -6.53
CA GLY A 266 -2.37 9.69 -6.11
C GLY A 266 -3.68 9.63 -5.32
N LEU A 267 -3.85 10.52 -4.34
CA LEU A 267 -5.06 10.60 -3.54
C LEU A 267 -6.26 11.11 -4.35
N ASP A 268 -6.07 12.05 -5.27
CA ASP A 268 -7.15 12.53 -6.14
C ASP A 268 -7.67 11.43 -7.08
N ILE A 269 -6.79 10.52 -7.51
CA ILE A 269 -7.19 9.34 -8.31
C ILE A 269 -7.94 8.31 -7.45
N VAL A 270 -7.41 7.99 -6.27
CA VAL A 270 -7.90 6.86 -5.47
C VAL A 270 -9.12 7.21 -4.63
N THR A 271 -9.16 8.41 -4.06
CA THR A 271 -10.19 8.79 -3.07
C THR A 271 -11.61 8.77 -3.65
N PRO A 272 -11.88 9.26 -4.88
CA PRO A 272 -13.21 9.15 -5.49
C PRO A 272 -13.60 7.71 -5.86
N LEU A 273 -12.62 6.83 -6.07
CA LEU A 273 -12.84 5.44 -6.44
C LEU A 273 -13.16 4.54 -5.25
N ILE A 274 -12.89 4.99 -4.02
CA ILE A 274 -13.08 4.21 -2.79
C ILE A 274 -14.33 4.69 -2.07
N SER A 275 -15.37 3.85 -2.09
CA SER A 275 -16.56 4.01 -1.26
C SER A 275 -16.48 3.14 -0.01
N LEU A 276 -17.27 3.46 1.02
CA LEU A 276 -17.37 2.63 2.21
C LEU A 276 -17.86 1.20 1.90
N ASP A 277 -18.71 1.04 0.88
CA ASP A 277 -19.14 -0.29 0.42
C ASP A 277 -18.00 -1.11 -0.16
N LEU A 278 -17.04 -0.47 -0.83
CA LEU A 278 -15.84 -1.14 -1.32
C LEU A 278 -14.89 -1.54 -0.20
N LEU A 279 -14.86 -0.79 0.90
CA LEU A 279 -14.05 -1.14 2.07
C LEU A 279 -14.58 -2.36 2.84
N LYS A 280 -15.76 -2.88 2.49
CA LYS A 280 -16.25 -4.18 2.97
C LYS A 280 -15.46 -5.35 2.37
N TYR A 281 -14.73 -5.17 1.26
CA TYR A 281 -13.88 -6.21 0.69
C TYR A 281 -12.52 -6.26 1.41
N PRO A 282 -12.20 -7.34 2.17
CA PRO A 282 -11.08 -7.32 3.12
C PRO A 282 -9.71 -7.02 2.49
N LYS A 283 -9.44 -7.59 1.32
CA LYS A 283 -8.16 -7.40 0.62
C LYS A 283 -7.96 -5.98 0.10
N LEU A 284 -9.05 -5.31 -0.30
CA LEU A 284 -9.01 -3.91 -0.74
C LEU A 284 -8.89 -2.99 0.46
N SER A 285 -9.69 -3.24 1.49
CA SER A 285 -9.67 -2.54 2.78
C SER A 285 -8.27 -2.50 3.38
N ARG A 286 -7.61 -3.65 3.47
CA ARG A 286 -6.21 -3.75 3.93
C ARG A 286 -5.25 -2.89 3.13
N ASP A 287 -5.25 -3.03 1.79
CA ASP A 287 -4.34 -2.26 0.93
C ASP A 287 -4.62 -0.75 1.04
N TYR A 288 -5.88 -0.34 1.25
CA TYR A 288 -6.26 1.07 1.44
C TYR A 288 -5.79 1.63 2.79
N PHE A 289 -6.09 0.95 3.90
CA PHE A 289 -5.70 1.45 5.21
C PHE A 289 -4.19 1.38 5.45
N VAL A 290 -3.47 0.49 4.77
CA VAL A 290 -2.00 0.56 4.70
C VAL A 290 -1.54 1.88 4.08
N LEU A 291 -2.11 2.28 2.93
CA LEU A 291 -1.78 3.56 2.29
C LEU A 291 -2.12 4.75 3.20
N ILE A 292 -3.34 4.80 3.74
CA ILE A 292 -3.80 5.93 4.56
C ILE A 292 -2.97 6.07 5.85
N SER A 293 -2.72 4.97 6.57
CA SER A 293 -1.85 4.97 7.75
C SER A 293 -0.45 5.49 7.41
N HIS A 294 0.12 4.97 6.32
CA HIS A 294 1.45 5.35 5.87
C HIS A 294 1.56 6.83 5.52
N LEU A 295 0.59 7.37 4.75
CA LEU A 295 0.57 8.80 4.39
C LEU A 295 0.44 9.71 5.61
N LEU A 296 -0.40 9.33 6.58
CA LEU A 296 -0.60 10.10 7.81
C LEU A 296 0.59 10.04 8.76
N GLU A 297 1.29 8.91 8.82
CA GLU A 297 2.50 8.75 9.63
C GLU A 297 3.70 9.51 9.07
N LEU A 298 3.84 9.57 7.75
CA LEU A 298 5.01 10.16 7.09
C LEU A 298 4.83 11.60 6.68
N TYR A 299 3.63 11.96 6.21
CA TYR A 299 3.34 13.26 5.60
C TYR A 299 2.05 13.87 6.17
N PRO A 300 1.86 13.92 7.51
CA PRO A 300 0.65 14.46 8.10
C PRO A 300 0.39 15.90 7.65
N GLU A 301 1.45 16.70 7.45
CA GLU A 301 1.36 18.06 6.93
C GLU A 301 0.85 18.10 5.49
N LYS A 302 1.17 17.14 4.62
CA LYS A 302 0.65 17.14 3.24
C LYS A 302 -0.81 16.70 3.22
N VAL A 303 -1.16 15.68 3.99
CA VAL A 303 -2.55 15.21 4.10
C VAL A 303 -3.45 16.31 4.70
N ALA A 304 -2.93 17.08 5.64
CA ALA A 304 -3.57 18.27 6.20
C ALA A 304 -3.92 19.36 5.17
N HIS A 305 -3.19 19.46 4.06
CA HIS A 305 -3.43 20.47 3.02
C HIS A 305 -4.32 19.96 1.87
N LEU A 306 -4.89 18.76 1.99
CA LEU A 306 -5.88 18.26 1.04
C LEU A 306 -7.13 19.14 1.02
N ASN A 307 -7.89 19.05 -0.09
CA ASN A 307 -9.20 19.67 -0.15
C ASN A 307 -10.17 19.07 0.89
N SER A 308 -11.18 19.85 1.28
CA SER A 308 -12.13 19.49 2.35
C SER A 308 -12.83 18.16 2.08
N ASP A 309 -13.19 17.90 0.82
CA ASP A 309 -13.91 16.68 0.42
C ASP A 309 -13.05 15.42 0.56
N ALA A 310 -11.82 15.45 0.07
CA ALA A 310 -10.89 14.32 0.17
C ALA A 310 -10.55 14.04 1.64
N PHE A 311 -10.29 15.09 2.41
CA PHE A 311 -10.03 14.98 3.84
C PHE A 311 -11.22 14.36 4.58
N THR A 312 -12.44 14.85 4.34
CA THR A 312 -13.67 14.32 4.94
C THR A 312 -13.88 12.84 4.60
N ARG A 313 -13.61 12.42 3.35
CA ARG A 313 -13.69 11.00 2.96
C ARG A 313 -12.66 10.14 3.69
N ILE A 314 -11.43 10.64 3.89
CA ILE A 314 -10.41 9.94 4.69
C ILE A 314 -10.90 9.77 6.13
N ILE A 315 -11.44 10.82 6.77
CA ILE A 315 -11.96 10.73 8.14
C ILE A 315 -13.13 9.73 8.23
N GLY A 316 -14.12 9.82 7.33
CA GLY A 316 -15.23 8.87 7.30
C GLY A 316 -14.78 7.42 7.02
N SER A 317 -13.69 7.22 6.29
CA SER A 317 -13.09 5.90 6.10
C SER A 317 -12.44 5.37 7.38
N LEU A 318 -11.79 6.23 8.17
CA LEU A 318 -11.20 5.85 9.46
C LEU A 318 -12.30 5.46 10.46
N ASP A 319 -13.44 6.16 10.48
CA ASP A 319 -14.60 5.78 11.29
C ASP A 319 -15.11 4.38 10.98
N PHE A 320 -15.18 4.06 9.69
CA PHE A 320 -15.54 2.73 9.21
C PHE A 320 -14.48 1.69 9.59
N GLY A 321 -13.20 2.01 9.42
CA GLY A 321 -12.08 1.10 9.67
C GLY A 321 -11.86 0.77 11.15
N LEU A 322 -12.11 1.73 12.07
CA LEU A 322 -11.99 1.52 13.52
C LEU A 322 -13.00 0.49 14.06
N ARG A 323 -14.15 0.34 13.41
CA ARG A 323 -15.19 -0.65 13.76
C ARG A 323 -15.11 -1.93 12.94
N ASN A 324 -14.01 -2.14 12.22
CA ASN A 324 -13.85 -3.31 11.36
C ASN A 324 -13.54 -4.58 12.16
N GLN A 325 -14.03 -5.73 11.67
CA GLN A 325 -13.72 -7.03 12.27
C GLN A 325 -12.27 -7.47 12.05
N ASP A 326 -11.58 -6.95 11.03
CA ASP A 326 -10.19 -7.29 10.75
C ASP A 326 -9.22 -6.54 11.69
N SER A 327 -8.45 -7.26 12.51
CA SER A 327 -7.49 -6.66 13.46
C SER A 327 -6.46 -5.79 12.75
N ASP A 328 -5.98 -6.23 11.59
CA ASP A 328 -4.92 -5.52 10.85
C ASP A 328 -5.45 -4.16 10.34
N VAL A 329 -6.74 -4.09 9.98
CA VAL A 329 -7.38 -2.84 9.56
C VAL A 329 -7.52 -1.89 10.74
N VAL A 330 -8.04 -2.37 11.87
CA VAL A 330 -8.20 -1.54 13.08
C VAL A 330 -6.84 -1.03 13.57
N GLU A 331 -5.80 -1.87 13.56
CA GLU A 331 -4.43 -1.47 13.90
C GLU A 331 -3.96 -0.28 13.04
N ARG A 332 -4.11 -0.38 11.71
CA ARG A 332 -3.73 0.69 10.77
C ARG A 332 -4.56 1.95 10.98
N CYS A 333 -5.85 1.84 11.28
CA CYS A 333 -6.68 2.99 11.60
C CYS A 333 -6.27 3.66 12.91
N LEU A 334 -5.95 2.89 13.95
CA LEU A 334 -5.46 3.44 15.22
C LEU A 334 -4.11 4.12 15.05
N ALA A 335 -3.21 3.55 14.25
CA ALA A 335 -1.92 4.17 13.91
C ALA A 335 -2.12 5.49 13.13
N ALA A 336 -3.01 5.51 12.15
CA ALA A 336 -3.42 6.71 11.41
C ALA A 336 -3.98 7.82 12.33
N VAL A 337 -4.90 7.46 13.24
CA VAL A 337 -5.49 8.42 14.21
C VAL A 337 -4.44 8.93 15.18
N ASN A 338 -3.54 8.07 15.67
CA ASN A 338 -2.40 8.49 16.49
C ASN A 338 -1.52 9.51 15.75
N ALA A 339 -1.19 9.26 14.49
CA ALA A 339 -0.37 10.15 13.69
C ALA A 339 -1.04 11.54 13.53
N LEU A 340 -2.33 11.56 13.15
CA LEU A 340 -3.14 12.78 13.06
C LEU A 340 -3.20 13.55 14.38
N ALA A 341 -3.56 12.87 15.47
CA ALA A 341 -3.69 13.49 16.78
C ALA A 341 -2.35 14.02 17.30
N SER A 342 -1.27 13.26 17.09
CA SER A 342 0.09 13.67 17.48
C SER A 342 0.57 14.87 16.68
N TYR A 343 0.24 14.94 15.39
CA TYR A 343 0.53 16.11 14.55
C TYR A 343 -0.22 17.34 15.05
N ASN A 344 -1.54 17.22 15.30
CA ASN A 344 -2.36 18.31 15.85
C ASN A 344 -1.83 18.82 17.19
N PHE A 345 -1.43 17.93 18.08
CA PHE A 345 -0.85 18.31 19.37
C PHE A 345 0.44 19.12 19.20
N LYS A 346 1.33 18.69 18.30
CA LYS A 346 2.60 19.38 18.00
C LYS A 346 2.37 20.76 17.36
N GLU A 347 1.44 20.87 16.41
CA GLU A 347 1.11 22.14 15.77
C GLU A 347 0.52 23.16 16.77
N ARG A 348 -0.32 22.69 17.71
CA ARG A 348 -0.85 23.53 18.81
C ARG A 348 0.27 24.02 19.74
N LEU A 349 1.23 23.16 20.09
CA LEU A 349 2.41 23.56 20.89
C LEU A 349 3.32 24.53 20.14
N GLY A 350 3.46 24.37 18.82
CA GLY A 350 4.29 25.22 17.96
C GLY A 350 3.66 26.57 17.59
N GLY A 351 2.46 26.89 18.08
CA GLY A 351 1.75 28.14 17.77
C GLY A 351 1.23 28.25 16.33
N ARG A 352 1.34 27.18 15.52
CA ARG A 352 0.85 27.12 14.13
C ARG A 352 -0.51 26.42 14.13
N GLY A 353 -1.53 27.08 14.66
CA GLY A 353 -2.90 26.53 14.74
C GLY A 353 -3.63 26.41 13.39
N ARG A 354 -3.09 25.70 12.40
CA ARG A 354 -3.63 25.68 11.03
C ARG A 354 -4.51 24.47 10.67
N LEU A 355 -4.54 23.38 11.46
CA LEU A 355 -5.48 22.28 11.19
C LEU A 355 -6.86 22.45 11.83
N ASN A 356 -7.00 23.37 12.78
CA ASN A 356 -8.30 23.70 13.37
C ASN A 356 -9.23 24.47 12.39
N SER A 357 -8.82 24.72 11.14
CA SER A 357 -9.68 25.33 10.11
C SER A 357 -10.42 24.30 9.23
N GLN A 358 -10.03 23.02 9.27
CA GLN A 358 -10.77 21.93 8.62
C GLN A 358 -11.78 21.37 9.63
N LEU A 359 -12.90 22.05 9.73
CA LEU A 359 -13.97 21.76 10.68
C LEU A 359 -14.88 20.69 10.08
N MET A 360 -15.17 19.63 10.84
CA MET A 360 -16.23 18.71 10.44
C MET A 360 -17.58 19.35 10.76
N GLU A 361 -18.46 19.41 9.75
CA GLU A 361 -19.87 19.70 9.99
C GLU A 361 -20.52 18.45 10.60
N SER A 362 -20.85 18.50 11.89
CA SER A 362 -21.61 17.45 12.58
C SER A 362 -23.05 17.94 12.79
N GLU A 363 -24.03 17.18 12.29
CA GLU A 363 -25.45 17.44 12.55
C GLU A 363 -25.82 16.92 13.95
N GLY A 364 -25.56 17.74 14.97
CA GLY A 364 -26.08 17.53 16.32
C GLY A 364 -27.51 18.07 16.47
N SER A 365 -28.27 17.48 17.40
CA SER A 365 -29.66 17.83 17.72
C SER A 365 -29.87 19.25 18.31
N ASN A 366 -28.86 20.12 18.29
CA ASN A 366 -28.91 21.50 18.80
C ASN A 366 -28.23 22.53 17.88
N GLY A 367 -28.14 22.25 16.56
CA GLY A 367 -27.54 23.13 15.56
C GLY A 367 -26.17 22.66 15.08
N LYS A 368 -25.67 23.27 13.98
CA LYS A 368 -24.38 22.97 13.35
C LYS A 368 -23.22 23.25 14.32
N LEU A 369 -22.82 22.24 15.09
CA LEU A 369 -21.61 22.29 15.90
C LEU A 369 -20.43 21.90 15.00
N GLN A 370 -19.55 22.86 14.76
CA GLN A 370 -18.24 22.60 14.17
C GLN A 370 -17.42 21.81 15.20
N GLU A 371 -17.26 20.51 14.96
CA GLU A 371 -16.48 19.63 15.82
C GLU A 371 -15.05 19.50 15.27
N SER A 372 -14.04 19.59 16.16
CA SER A 372 -12.66 19.32 15.75
C SER A 372 -12.49 17.84 15.46
N ILE A 373 -11.64 17.47 14.50
CA ILE A 373 -11.34 16.07 14.17
C ILE A 373 -10.84 15.31 15.41
N SER A 374 -10.09 15.98 16.28
CA SER A 374 -9.61 15.40 17.54
C SER A 374 -10.77 15.13 18.52
N SER A 375 -11.77 16.00 18.56
CA SER A 375 -12.97 15.80 19.38
C SER A 375 -13.78 14.59 18.93
N HIS A 376 -13.99 14.48 17.62
CA HIS A 376 -14.69 13.36 17.01
C HIS A 376 -14.01 12.02 17.32
N PHE A 377 -12.71 11.89 17.06
CA PHE A 377 -11.99 10.64 17.35
C PHE A 377 -11.88 10.34 18.84
N LEU A 378 -11.82 11.36 19.71
CA LEU A 378 -11.85 11.15 21.16
C LEU A 378 -13.17 10.52 21.60
N ARG A 379 -14.31 11.06 21.15
CA ARG A 379 -15.63 10.48 21.42
C ARG A 379 -15.73 9.06 20.88
N LEU A 380 -15.30 8.86 19.65
CA LEU A 380 -15.35 7.58 18.97
C LEU A 380 -14.56 6.50 19.70
N LEU A 381 -13.28 6.76 20.03
CA LEU A 381 -12.45 5.78 20.72
C LEU A 381 -12.96 5.47 22.12
N LEU A 382 -13.43 6.48 22.88
CA LEU A 382 -14.06 6.22 24.18
C LEU A 382 -15.32 5.37 24.02
N GLN A 383 -16.14 5.64 23.02
CA GLN A 383 -17.34 4.83 22.75
C GLN A 383 -16.98 3.37 22.45
N ILE A 384 -16.01 3.14 21.56
CA ILE A 384 -15.54 1.80 21.20
C ILE A 384 -14.98 1.08 22.42
N LEU A 385 -14.11 1.74 23.19
CA LEU A 385 -13.44 1.12 24.35
C LEU A 385 -14.39 0.81 25.51
N LEU A 386 -15.45 1.61 25.70
CA LEU A 386 -16.37 1.46 26.82
C LEU A 386 -17.56 0.55 26.52
N PHE A 387 -18.09 0.59 25.29
CA PHE A 387 -19.39 0.01 24.95
C PHE A 387 -19.33 -1.06 23.87
N GLU A 388 -18.23 -1.20 23.15
CA GLU A 388 -18.05 -2.24 22.13
C GLU A 388 -17.10 -3.34 22.65
N ASP A 389 -17.17 -4.53 22.03
CA ASP A 389 -16.29 -5.66 22.35
C ASP A 389 -14.90 -5.42 21.72
N PHE A 390 -14.10 -4.60 22.39
CA PHE A 390 -12.79 -4.19 21.92
C PHE A 390 -11.71 -5.20 22.32
N ARG A 391 -11.01 -5.73 21.31
CA ARG A 391 -9.93 -6.71 21.48
C ARG A 391 -8.78 -6.15 22.31
N SER A 392 -8.44 -6.81 23.41
CA SER A 392 -7.35 -6.43 24.31
C SER A 392 -5.97 -6.36 23.63
N GLU A 393 -5.75 -7.15 22.58
CA GLU A 393 -4.52 -7.15 21.77
C GLU A 393 -4.25 -5.77 21.12
N LEU A 394 -5.31 -5.03 20.81
CA LEU A 394 -5.23 -3.71 20.16
C LEU A 394 -5.15 -2.55 21.16
N ALA A 395 -5.24 -2.83 22.47
CA ALA A 395 -5.24 -1.82 23.51
C ALA A 395 -3.97 -0.94 23.50
N GLY A 396 -2.82 -1.50 23.11
CA GLY A 396 -1.58 -0.73 22.96
C GLY A 396 -1.68 0.37 21.89
N TYR A 397 -2.27 0.06 20.74
CA TYR A 397 -2.50 0.99 19.65
C TYR A 397 -3.60 2.01 19.99
N ALA A 398 -4.65 1.57 20.67
CA ALA A 398 -5.71 2.46 21.15
C ALA A 398 -5.18 3.47 22.18
N ALA A 399 -4.31 3.04 23.09
CA ALA A 399 -3.68 3.94 24.04
C ALA A 399 -2.81 4.99 23.34
N ASP A 400 -2.04 4.58 22.33
CA ASP A 400 -1.20 5.50 21.57
C ASP A 400 -2.01 6.55 20.81
N ALA A 401 -3.19 6.17 20.29
CA ALA A 401 -4.11 7.08 19.63
C ALA A 401 -4.84 8.00 20.61
N LEU A 402 -5.27 7.46 21.76
CA LEU A 402 -6.06 8.18 22.76
C LEU A 402 -5.24 9.24 23.51
N LEU A 403 -3.97 8.96 23.84
CA LEU A 403 -3.12 9.89 24.58
C LEU A 403 -3.02 11.31 23.96
N PRO A 404 -2.63 11.47 22.68
CA PRO A 404 -2.58 12.79 22.06
C PRO A 404 -3.97 13.44 21.94
N LEU A 405 -5.03 12.65 21.74
CA LEU A 405 -6.41 13.18 21.71
C LEU A 405 -6.83 13.77 23.05
N LEU A 406 -6.50 13.10 24.16
CA LEU A 406 -6.73 13.61 25.52
C LEU A 406 -6.00 14.92 25.77
N PHE A 407 -4.77 15.04 25.29
CA PHE A 407 -4.01 16.29 25.43
C PHE A 407 -4.58 17.42 24.56
N CYS A 408 -5.09 17.12 23.37
CA CYS A 408 -5.75 18.10 22.52
C CYS A 408 -7.09 18.57 23.09
N GLU A 409 -7.90 17.68 23.66
CA GLU A 409 -9.31 17.95 23.96
C GLU A 409 -9.65 17.67 25.44
N GLN A 410 -8.89 18.26 26.36
CA GLN A 410 -9.04 18.04 27.81
C GLN A 410 -10.44 18.41 28.32
N GLU A 411 -11.00 19.56 27.89
CA GLU A 411 -12.33 20.01 28.31
C GLU A 411 -13.43 19.07 27.82
N LEU A 412 -13.31 18.56 26.60
CA LEU A 412 -14.26 17.60 26.06
C LEU A 412 -14.18 16.28 26.82
N TYR A 413 -12.98 15.78 27.09
CA TYR A 413 -12.80 14.57 27.89
C TYR A 413 -13.50 14.70 29.25
N GLN A 414 -13.27 15.80 29.97
CA GLN A 414 -13.91 16.02 31.27
C GLN A 414 -15.43 16.04 31.14
N ARG A 415 -15.99 16.74 30.14
CA ARG A 415 -17.45 16.74 29.90
C ARG A 415 -17.99 15.34 29.62
N LEU A 416 -17.34 14.56 28.77
CA LEU A 416 -17.75 13.18 28.45
C LEU A 416 -17.74 12.29 29.69
N VAL A 417 -16.71 12.40 30.52
CA VAL A 417 -16.61 11.65 31.78
C VAL A 417 -17.75 12.05 32.74
N HIS A 418 -18.04 13.34 32.89
CA HIS A 418 -19.15 13.80 33.74
C HIS A 418 -20.51 13.32 33.21
N GLU A 419 -20.78 13.46 31.91
CA GLU A 419 -22.01 12.96 31.28
C GLU A 419 -22.19 11.45 31.48
N LEU A 420 -21.10 10.68 31.39
CA LEU A 420 -21.14 9.24 31.63
C LEU A 420 -21.43 8.90 33.09
N LEU A 421 -20.81 9.62 34.03
CA LEU A 421 -21.00 9.43 35.47
C LEU A 421 -22.41 9.83 35.92
N ASP A 422 -23.00 10.85 35.32
CA ASP A 422 -24.35 11.30 35.66
C ASP A 422 -25.45 10.39 35.11
N LYS A 423 -25.17 9.69 33.99
CA LYS A 423 -26.05 8.63 33.47
C LYS A 423 -26.04 7.36 34.34
N GLN A 424 -25.06 7.17 35.22
CA GLN A 424 -25.00 5.99 36.09
C GLN A 424 -25.95 6.12 37.28
N GLN A 425 -26.99 5.28 37.31
CA GLN A 425 -27.93 5.21 38.44
C GLN A 425 -27.37 4.46 39.65
N ASN A 426 -26.44 3.52 39.43
CA ASN A 426 -25.86 2.73 40.50
C ASN A 426 -24.66 3.46 41.15
N PRO A 427 -24.72 3.82 42.44
CA PRO A 427 -23.65 4.57 43.11
C PRO A 427 -22.32 3.81 43.19
N THR A 428 -22.34 2.47 43.28
CA THR A 428 -21.10 1.68 43.32
C THR A 428 -20.39 1.67 41.97
N VAL A 429 -21.16 1.56 40.88
CA VAL A 429 -20.65 1.65 39.49
C VAL A 429 -20.15 3.06 39.21
N LYS A 430 -20.90 4.09 39.62
CA LYS A 430 -20.49 5.50 39.49
C LYS A 430 -19.14 5.77 40.18
N SER A 431 -18.98 5.30 41.42
CA SER A 431 -17.71 5.46 42.16
C SER A 431 -16.55 4.70 41.49
N ARG A 432 -16.75 3.43 41.12
CA ARG A 432 -15.71 2.64 40.42
C ARG A 432 -15.31 3.27 39.09
N LEU A 433 -16.28 3.75 38.31
CA LEU A 433 -16.04 4.40 37.02
C LEU A 433 -15.27 5.72 37.20
N ALA A 434 -15.62 6.52 38.22
CA ALA A 434 -14.90 7.75 38.54
C ALA A 434 -13.44 7.46 38.91
N THR A 435 -13.19 6.45 39.75
CA THR A 435 -11.83 6.02 40.10
C THR A 435 -11.06 5.51 38.88
N ALA A 436 -11.70 4.73 38.00
CA ALA A 436 -11.06 4.23 36.79
C ALA A 436 -10.63 5.37 35.85
N PHE A 437 -11.52 6.34 35.57
CA PHE A 437 -11.18 7.51 34.75
C PHE A 437 -10.12 8.41 35.39
N HIS A 438 -10.13 8.57 36.71
CA HIS A 438 -9.08 9.27 37.43
C HIS A 438 -7.73 8.57 37.27
N ASN A 439 -7.70 7.25 37.47
CA ASN A 439 -6.49 6.45 37.34
C ASN A 439 -5.95 6.47 35.91
N LEU A 440 -6.81 6.54 34.89
CA LEU A 440 -6.40 6.59 33.50
C LEU A 440 -5.46 7.78 33.21
N THR A 441 -5.78 8.96 33.73
CA THR A 441 -5.05 10.22 33.46
C THR A 441 -4.08 10.63 34.58
N SER A 442 -4.21 10.09 35.78
CA SER A 442 -3.43 10.54 36.95
C SER A 442 -2.45 9.50 37.49
N SER A 443 -2.54 8.24 37.06
CA SER A 443 -1.60 7.19 37.50
C SER A 443 -0.27 7.24 36.76
N ASN A 444 0.75 6.62 37.36
CA ASN A 444 2.09 6.42 36.77
C ASN A 444 2.85 7.70 36.41
N ASN A 445 2.49 8.86 36.99
CA ASN A 445 3.14 10.16 36.75
C ASN A 445 3.21 10.51 35.25
N LEU A 446 2.04 10.64 34.62
CA LEU A 446 1.95 11.09 33.22
C LEU A 446 2.43 12.54 33.10
N SER A 447 3.30 12.79 32.12
CA SER A 447 3.72 14.14 31.72
C SER A 447 2.87 14.63 30.55
N SER A 448 2.89 15.92 30.26
CA SER A 448 2.25 16.53 29.09
C SER A 448 3.10 16.40 27.82
N SER A 449 3.69 15.23 27.58
CA SER A 449 4.59 14.96 26.45
C SER A 449 4.25 13.66 25.73
N LEU A 450 4.55 13.56 24.44
CA LEU A 450 4.28 12.36 23.62
C LEU A 450 5.52 11.47 23.44
N ASP A 451 6.44 11.49 24.40
CA ASP A 451 7.66 10.67 24.40
C ASP A 451 7.35 9.19 24.69
N ARG A 452 8.28 8.33 24.27
CA ARG A 452 8.14 6.87 24.36
C ARG A 452 7.89 6.38 25.80
N PRO A 453 8.60 6.87 26.85
CA PRO A 453 8.28 6.54 28.24
C PRO A 453 6.85 6.89 28.64
N ASN A 454 6.37 8.08 28.30
CA ASN A 454 5.03 8.51 28.68
C ASN A 454 3.93 7.69 27.98
N ARG A 455 4.12 7.37 26.69
CA ARG A 455 3.23 6.43 25.96
C ARG A 455 3.19 5.05 26.62
N GLN A 456 4.32 4.51 27.06
CA GLN A 456 4.37 3.22 27.76
C GLN A 456 3.63 3.27 29.10
N ARG A 457 3.74 4.36 29.85
CA ARG A 457 2.97 4.56 31.10
C ARG A 457 1.48 4.61 30.81
N PHE A 458 1.05 5.37 29.81
CA PHE A 458 -0.37 5.47 29.44
C PHE A 458 -0.94 4.14 28.95
N ARG A 459 -0.19 3.36 28.16
CA ARG A 459 -0.60 1.99 27.77
C ARG A 459 -0.91 1.12 28.98
N LYS A 460 -0.11 1.18 30.04
CA LYS A 460 -0.37 0.45 31.30
C LYS A 460 -1.64 0.95 31.98
N ASN A 461 -1.85 2.26 32.02
CA ASN A 461 -3.06 2.86 32.59
C ASN A 461 -4.31 2.39 31.82
N LEU A 462 -4.29 2.41 30.48
CA LEU A 462 -5.43 1.98 29.68
C LEU A 462 -5.73 0.49 29.82
N LEU A 463 -4.69 -0.36 29.87
CA LEU A 463 -4.88 -1.79 30.11
C LEU A 463 -5.55 -2.07 31.46
N SER A 464 -5.12 -1.40 32.53
CA SER A 464 -5.77 -1.48 33.83
C SER A 464 -7.21 -0.98 33.77
N PHE A 465 -7.43 0.16 33.13
CA PHE A 465 -8.75 0.75 32.94
C PHE A 465 -9.72 -0.22 32.24
N MET A 466 -9.28 -0.83 31.14
CA MET A 466 -10.09 -1.81 30.40
C MET A 466 -10.40 -3.04 31.25
N ALA A 467 -9.42 -3.56 32.01
CA ALA A 467 -9.64 -4.70 32.90
C ALA A 467 -10.67 -4.38 33.99
N ASP A 468 -10.63 -3.15 34.54
CA ASP A 468 -11.55 -2.72 35.57
C ASP A 468 -12.97 -2.51 35.01
N VAL A 469 -13.08 -1.84 33.86
CA VAL A 469 -14.35 -1.36 33.29
C VAL A 469 -15.11 -2.42 32.49
N SER A 470 -14.40 -3.32 31.77
CA SER A 470 -15.02 -4.41 31.01
C SER A 470 -15.92 -5.29 31.86
N GLY A 471 -15.55 -5.51 33.14
CA GLY A 471 -16.30 -6.34 34.06
C GLY A 471 -17.67 -5.80 34.49
N PHE A 472 -18.05 -4.56 34.15
CA PHE A 472 -19.36 -4.00 34.53
C PHE A 472 -20.01 -3.04 33.52
N MET A 473 -19.29 -2.55 32.50
CA MET A 473 -19.86 -1.71 31.44
C MET A 473 -20.20 -2.48 30.15
N GLN A 474 -19.54 -3.61 29.89
CA GLN A 474 -19.75 -4.42 28.68
C GLN A 474 -20.80 -5.52 28.86
N ILE A 475 -21.39 -5.64 30.06
CA ILE A 475 -22.48 -6.57 30.34
C ILE A 475 -23.79 -5.92 29.85
N LYS A 476 -24.30 -6.43 28.73
CA LYS A 476 -25.67 -6.21 28.27
C LYS A 476 -26.61 -7.23 28.87
#